data_AF-A0A8X7ZQF5-F1
#
_entry.id   AF-A0A8X7ZQF5-F1
#
_cell.length_a   1.000
_cell.length_b   1.000
_cell.length_c   1.000
_cell.angle_alpha   90.00
_cell.angle_beta   90.00
_cell.angle_gamma   90.00
#
_symmetry.space_group_name_H-M   'P 1'
#
loop_
_entity.id
_entity.type
_entity.pdbx_description
1 polymer ?
#
loop_
_entity_poly.entity_id
_entity_poly.type
_entity_poly.pdbx_seq_one_letter_code
_entity_poly.pdbx_strand_id
1 'polypeptide(L)'
;MAETTVSSTATTTPPPLPLKIIAGADSFGCSLKDTLVSHLRSLNIEVEDLGTSSYYSIAAEVGRLVSAASTTPSSPTPEIRGLVACGTGVGVSIFANKFPGVFAATCLSTADAANSRSINNSNVLAVSGMATSPDSAIEILDTWLKTPFKSPCPASNSAPWGEEIESFLDNSLREMPVIGAKLSDTKQQEEGSINTSACALCCLVKNRKLDPIEIIPGGAMKIVRESPTSAIVSFKAGSVEPAHHHTFGHDLVVLKGSKRVWNLSKKAKYDLVVGDYLFTPAGDVHRVKYFEDTEFFIKWEGKWDMFFDEEMEVAKSEIEKEAEDGFELVKHLSHEHIPLITVNRNVRRCAVRKLGNVIQDSKLPLALSLGLLYVILIPGITARISAFHLDLERGIHVMLLLKE
;
A
#
# COMPACT_ATOMS: atom_id res chain seq x y z
N MET A 1 24.83 -22.72 70.22
CA MET A 1 25.49 -22.50 68.92
C MET A 1 24.67 -23.20 67.87
N ALA A 2 23.99 -22.45 67.02
CA ALA A 2 23.33 -22.95 65.81
C ALA A 2 23.54 -21.88 64.75
N GLU A 3 24.48 -22.14 63.84
CA GLU A 3 24.80 -21.29 62.71
C GLU A 3 23.97 -21.78 61.53
N THR A 4 22.98 -20.97 61.12
CA THR A 4 22.15 -21.24 59.95
C THR A 4 22.82 -20.60 58.74
N THR A 5 23.51 -21.41 57.93
CA THR A 5 24.08 -20.99 56.66
C THR A 5 22.98 -20.82 55.61
N VAL A 6 22.75 -19.58 55.17
CA VAL A 6 21.88 -19.26 54.03
C VAL A 6 22.70 -19.39 52.75
N SER A 7 22.34 -20.36 51.92
CA SER A 7 22.89 -20.57 50.57
C SER A 7 22.30 -19.52 49.62
N SER A 8 23.11 -18.58 49.14
CA SER A 8 22.70 -17.63 48.12
C SER A 8 22.74 -18.28 46.73
N THR A 9 21.58 -18.39 46.09
CA THR A 9 21.48 -18.77 44.69
C THR A 9 21.80 -17.56 43.83
N ALA A 10 22.98 -17.56 43.20
CA ALA A 10 23.36 -16.57 42.21
C ALA A 10 22.46 -16.70 40.97
N THR A 11 21.67 -15.67 40.70
CA THR A 11 20.87 -15.52 39.48
C THR A 11 21.84 -15.37 38.30
N THR A 12 21.97 -16.42 37.49
CA THR A 12 22.79 -16.38 36.28
C THR A 12 21.99 -15.70 35.18
N THR A 13 22.39 -14.49 34.79
CA THR A 13 21.80 -13.75 33.67
C THR A 13 21.93 -14.59 32.39
N PRO A 14 20.87 -14.79 31.60
CA PRO A 14 20.96 -15.52 30.34
C PRO A 14 21.96 -14.84 29.39
N PRO A 15 22.67 -15.60 28.53
CA PRO A 15 23.60 -15.02 27.57
C PRO A 15 22.86 -14.01 26.68
N PRO A 16 23.47 -12.85 26.38
CA PRO A 16 22.83 -11.84 25.56
C PRO A 16 22.45 -12.46 24.20
N LEU A 17 21.23 -12.15 23.74
CA LEU A 17 20.77 -12.55 22.41
C LEU A 17 21.78 -12.08 21.36
N PRO A 18 22.05 -12.86 20.31
CA PRO A 18 22.91 -12.43 19.22
C PRO A 18 22.39 -11.10 18.64
N LEU A 19 23.28 -10.15 18.37
CA LEU A 19 22.92 -8.82 17.84
C LEU A 19 23.20 -8.78 16.33
N LYS A 20 22.23 -8.27 15.57
CA LYS A 20 22.34 -7.98 14.13
C LYS A 20 22.13 -6.50 13.86
N ILE A 21 23.01 -5.89 13.08
CA ILE A 21 22.92 -4.50 12.63
C ILE A 21 22.53 -4.43 11.16
N ILE A 22 21.47 -3.66 10.85
CA ILE A 22 21.12 -3.30 9.47
C ILE A 22 21.73 -1.93 9.17
N ALA A 23 22.66 -1.86 8.21
CA ALA A 23 23.40 -0.66 7.88
C ALA A 23 23.00 -0.07 6.52
N GLY A 24 23.00 1.26 6.40
CA GLY A 24 22.77 1.93 5.12
C GLY A 24 23.18 3.40 5.13
N ALA A 25 23.51 3.97 3.97
CA ALA A 25 23.93 5.36 3.88
C ALA A 25 23.49 6.06 2.60
N ASP A 26 23.57 7.39 2.60
CA ASP A 26 23.67 8.15 1.35
C ASP A 26 25.13 8.35 0.91
N SER A 27 25.32 9.05 -0.21
CA SER A 27 26.65 9.30 -0.77
C SER A 27 27.56 10.11 0.16
N PHE A 28 27.01 10.95 1.04
CA PHE A 28 27.80 11.74 1.99
C PHE A 28 28.17 10.94 3.24
N GLY A 29 27.38 9.91 3.59
CA GLY A 29 27.63 9.06 4.74
C GLY A 29 28.35 7.74 4.45
N CYS A 30 28.56 7.36 3.17
CA CYS A 30 28.97 5.99 2.83
C CYS A 30 30.34 5.60 3.42
N SER A 31 31.34 6.48 3.33
CA SER A 31 32.69 6.22 3.86
C SER A 31 32.67 5.99 5.37
N LEU A 32 31.88 6.79 6.10
CA LEU A 32 31.74 6.63 7.55
C LEU A 32 30.99 5.33 7.91
N LYS A 33 29.92 5.01 7.18
CA LYS A 33 29.22 3.72 7.33
C LYS A 33 30.17 2.55 7.10
N ASP A 34 30.99 2.57 6.04
CA ASP A 34 31.91 1.47 5.72
C ASP A 34 32.95 1.24 6.83
N THR A 35 33.45 2.32 7.42
CA THR A 35 34.32 2.27 8.62
C THR A 35 33.61 1.56 9.77
N LEU A 36 32.39 2.00 10.10
CA LEU A 36 31.62 1.44 11.22
C LEU A 36 31.20 -0.01 10.98
N VAL A 37 30.82 -0.37 9.75
CA VAL A 37 30.52 -1.75 9.36
C VAL A 37 31.75 -2.64 9.54
N SER A 38 32.93 -2.15 9.19
CA SER A 38 34.19 -2.89 9.38
C SER A 38 34.48 -3.10 10.86
N HIS A 39 34.30 -2.05 11.68
CA HIS A 39 34.44 -2.13 13.13
C HIS A 39 33.45 -3.13 13.75
N LEU A 40 32.17 -3.08 13.40
CA LEU A 40 31.15 -4.04 13.87
C LEU A 40 31.52 -5.49 13.55
N ARG A 41 31.99 -5.74 12.32
CA ARG A 41 32.44 -7.08 11.90
C ARG A 41 33.66 -7.54 12.69
N SER A 42 34.59 -6.63 13.03
CA SER A 42 35.74 -6.96 13.90
C SER A 42 35.34 -7.39 15.31
N LEU A 43 34.16 -6.96 15.78
CA LEU A 43 33.56 -7.36 17.05
C LEU A 43 32.72 -8.65 16.94
N ASN A 44 32.73 -9.32 15.78
CA ASN A 44 31.88 -10.48 15.46
C ASN A 44 30.36 -10.20 15.53
N ILE A 45 29.95 -8.96 15.29
CA ILE A 45 28.54 -8.59 15.18
C ILE A 45 28.08 -8.84 13.73
N GLU A 46 26.92 -9.48 13.54
CA GLU A 46 26.33 -9.67 12.21
C GLU A 46 25.90 -8.32 11.64
N VAL A 47 26.31 -8.02 10.41
CA VAL A 47 25.94 -6.78 9.73
C VAL A 47 25.37 -7.05 8.35
N GLU A 48 24.11 -6.67 8.15
CA GLU A 48 23.46 -6.61 6.84
C GLU A 48 23.61 -5.20 6.28
N ASP A 49 24.51 -5.04 5.32
CA ASP A 49 24.80 -3.76 4.69
C ASP A 49 23.97 -3.59 3.42
N LEU A 50 22.95 -2.72 3.48
CA LEU A 50 22.07 -2.40 2.36
C LEU A 50 22.74 -1.47 1.32
N GLY A 51 23.95 -1.00 1.61
CA GLY A 51 24.74 -0.17 0.72
C GLY A 51 24.30 1.30 0.72
N THR A 52 24.41 1.92 -0.46
CA THR A 52 24.24 3.36 -0.62
C THR A 52 23.11 3.70 -1.57
N SER A 53 22.22 4.60 -1.17
CA SER A 53 21.09 5.10 -1.97
C SER A 53 20.73 6.54 -1.54
N SER A 54 19.60 7.08 -1.96
CA SER A 54 19.12 8.36 -1.41
C SER A 54 18.84 8.23 0.09
N TYR A 55 19.11 9.29 0.85
CA TYR A 55 19.01 9.29 2.32
C TYR A 55 17.61 8.87 2.82
N TYR A 56 16.55 9.27 2.12
CA TYR A 56 15.18 8.91 2.50
C TYR A 56 14.80 7.47 2.15
N SER A 57 15.31 6.92 1.04
CA SER A 57 15.00 5.53 0.66
C SER A 57 15.78 4.53 1.51
N ILE A 58 17.07 4.77 1.74
CA ILE A 58 17.90 3.85 2.51
C ILE A 58 17.47 3.82 3.99
N ALA A 59 17.20 5.00 4.58
CA ALA A 59 16.76 5.08 5.96
C ALA A 59 15.37 4.50 6.16
N ALA A 60 14.47 4.66 5.18
CA ALA A 60 13.16 4.02 5.23
C ALA A 60 13.27 2.49 5.20
N GLU A 61 14.18 1.95 4.39
CA GLU A 61 14.39 0.51 4.33
C GLU A 61 14.99 -0.04 5.64
N VAL A 62 16.01 0.62 6.20
CA VAL A 62 16.56 0.27 7.52
C VAL A 62 15.47 0.32 8.59
N GLY A 63 14.70 1.42 8.65
CA GLY A 63 13.60 1.58 9.59
C GLY A 63 12.53 0.49 9.45
N ARG A 64 12.16 0.13 8.23
CA ARG A 64 11.19 -0.95 7.95
C ARG A 64 11.66 -2.29 8.50
N LEU A 65 12.93 -2.65 8.29
CA LEU A 65 13.50 -3.92 8.76
C LEU A 65 13.60 -3.98 10.29
N VAL A 66 14.04 -2.89 10.93
CA VAL A 66 14.09 -2.79 12.40
C VAL A 66 12.69 -2.83 13.02
N SER A 67 11.71 -2.15 12.40
CA SER A 67 10.30 -2.16 12.82
C SER A 67 9.68 -3.55 12.73
N ALA A 68 9.90 -4.28 11.63
CA ALA A 68 9.39 -5.64 11.44
C ALA A 68 9.93 -6.61 12.51
N ALA A 69 11.20 -6.47 12.89
CA ALA A 69 11.80 -7.27 13.95
C ALA A 69 11.23 -6.96 15.34
N SER A 70 10.85 -5.71 15.58
CA SER A 70 10.29 -5.27 16.88
C SER A 70 8.85 -5.73 17.11
N THR A 71 8.14 -6.16 16.06
CA THR A 71 6.70 -6.52 16.11
C THR A 71 6.43 -8.03 16.11
N THR A 72 7.46 -8.88 15.96
CA THR A 72 7.33 -10.34 15.91
C THR A 72 8.06 -11.00 17.09
N PRO A 73 7.37 -11.30 18.22
CA PRO A 73 8.00 -11.79 19.44
C PRO A 73 8.23 -13.32 19.46
N SER A 74 8.26 -13.99 18.32
CA SER A 74 8.33 -15.46 18.25
C SER A 74 9.77 -15.98 18.08
N SER A 75 10.27 -16.72 19.09
CA SER A 75 11.53 -17.49 19.07
C SER A 75 12.82 -16.66 19.25
N PRO A 76 14.00 -17.24 19.56
CA PRO A 76 15.21 -16.49 19.90
C PRO A 76 15.83 -15.94 18.61
N THR A 77 15.16 -14.98 17.99
CA THR A 77 15.71 -14.20 16.89
C THR A 77 16.73 -13.22 17.44
N PRO A 78 17.82 -12.96 16.70
CA PRO A 78 18.79 -11.95 17.10
C PRO A 78 18.10 -10.60 17.30
N GLU A 79 18.56 -9.83 18.28
CA GLU A 79 18.13 -8.44 18.42
C GLU A 79 18.54 -7.69 17.15
N ILE A 80 17.60 -6.99 16.50
CA ILE A 80 17.87 -6.23 15.28
C ILE A 80 17.89 -4.75 15.60
N ARG A 81 19.02 -4.10 15.31
CA ARG A 81 19.17 -2.64 15.40
C ARG A 81 19.66 -2.06 14.08
N GLY A 82 19.55 -0.75 13.90
CA GLY A 82 19.96 -0.05 12.68
C GLY A 82 21.17 0.87 12.85
N LEU A 83 21.92 1.04 11.76
CA LEU A 83 22.96 2.05 11.60
C LEU A 83 22.71 2.81 10.29
N VAL A 84 22.53 4.12 10.36
CA VAL A 84 22.34 4.97 9.18
C VAL A 84 23.33 6.13 9.16
N ALA A 85 23.82 6.49 7.97
CA ALA A 85 24.72 7.62 7.79
C ALA A 85 24.29 8.53 6.64
N CYS A 86 24.34 9.83 6.85
CA CYS A 86 24.28 10.81 5.76
C CYS A 86 25.16 12.02 6.08
N GLY A 87 25.08 13.08 5.28
CA GLY A 87 25.86 14.30 5.50
C GLY A 87 25.76 14.84 6.94
N THR A 88 24.54 14.99 7.48
CA THR A 88 24.30 15.51 8.85
C THR A 88 23.81 14.46 9.85
N GLY A 89 23.46 13.26 9.41
CA GLY A 89 22.75 12.24 10.20
C GLY A 89 21.25 12.53 10.45
N VAL A 90 20.85 13.81 10.45
CA VAL A 90 19.47 14.23 10.76
C VAL A 90 18.45 13.68 9.78
N GLY A 91 18.72 13.78 8.48
CA GLY A 91 17.78 13.34 7.44
C GLY A 91 17.47 11.85 7.54
N VAL A 92 18.51 11.01 7.66
CA VAL A 92 18.31 9.56 7.78
C VAL A 92 17.60 9.19 9.08
N SER A 93 17.87 9.88 10.20
CA SER A 93 17.13 9.69 11.45
C SER A 93 15.64 9.99 11.27
N ILE A 94 15.28 11.10 10.64
CA ILE A 94 13.87 11.47 10.39
C ILE A 94 13.12 10.41 9.59
N PHE A 95 13.75 9.87 8.53
CA PHE A 95 13.11 8.88 7.66
C PHE A 95 13.05 7.48 8.29
N ALA A 96 14.05 7.07 9.06
CA ALA A 96 14.01 5.82 9.81
C ALA A 96 12.88 5.82 10.86
N ASN A 97 12.67 6.95 11.55
CA ASN A 97 11.60 7.14 12.55
C ASN A 97 10.17 7.12 11.97
N LYS A 98 9.98 6.97 10.65
CA LYS A 98 8.63 6.86 10.05
C LYS A 98 7.98 5.50 10.29
N PHE A 99 8.73 4.52 10.80
CA PHE A 99 8.28 3.15 10.97
C PHE A 99 7.97 2.88 12.45
N PRO A 100 6.84 2.22 12.77
CA PRO A 100 6.45 1.96 14.16
C PRO A 100 7.53 1.20 14.95
N GLY A 101 7.78 1.61 16.18
CA GLY A 101 8.79 0.99 17.04
C GLY A 101 10.24 1.30 16.65
N VAL A 102 10.48 2.21 15.70
CA VAL A 102 11.83 2.73 15.41
C VAL A 102 12.06 4.01 16.21
N PHE A 103 13.17 4.02 16.94
CA PHE A 103 13.69 5.15 17.70
C PHE A 103 15.11 5.45 17.22
N ALA A 104 15.20 6.20 16.12
CA ALA A 104 16.44 6.61 15.50
C ALA A 104 16.95 7.94 16.09
N ALA A 105 18.18 7.96 16.59
CA ALA A 105 18.80 9.16 17.16
C ALA A 105 20.05 9.56 16.36
N THR A 106 20.17 10.85 16.04
CA THR A 106 21.42 11.39 15.48
C THR A 106 22.38 11.68 16.63
N CYS A 107 23.55 11.05 16.63
CA CYS A 107 24.56 11.23 17.67
C CYS A 107 25.82 11.84 17.07
N LEU A 108 26.26 12.96 17.64
CA LEU A 108 27.49 13.65 17.23
C LEU A 108 28.60 13.50 18.27
N SER A 109 28.29 12.95 19.44
CA SER A 109 29.21 12.69 20.54
C SER A 109 28.87 11.38 21.29
N THR A 110 29.82 10.86 22.05
CA THR A 110 29.59 9.71 22.95
C THR A 110 28.54 10.01 24.01
N ALA A 111 28.41 11.28 24.42
CA ALA A 111 27.35 11.71 25.32
C ALA A 111 25.96 11.58 24.69
N ASP A 112 25.79 11.96 23.41
CA ASP A 112 24.53 11.77 22.68
C ASP A 112 24.19 10.29 22.55
N ALA A 113 25.18 9.46 22.24
CA ALA A 113 25.02 8.01 22.14
C ALA A 113 24.52 7.40 23.46
N ALA A 114 25.20 7.70 24.57
CA ALA A 114 24.83 7.20 25.89
C ALA A 114 23.43 7.70 26.31
N ASN A 115 23.15 8.99 26.15
CA ASN A 115 21.85 9.56 26.48
C ASN A 115 20.72 8.93 25.64
N SER A 116 20.93 8.75 24.33
CA SER A 116 19.90 8.19 23.44
C SER A 116 19.55 6.74 23.78
N ARG A 117 20.52 5.94 24.21
CA ARG A 117 20.29 4.56 24.66
C ARG A 117 19.63 4.50 26.02
N SER A 118 20.16 5.25 26.99
CA SER A 118 19.66 5.22 28.37
C SER A 118 18.24 5.77 28.48
N ILE A 119 17.94 6.88 27.79
CA ILE A 119 16.68 7.62 27.95
C ILE A 119 15.64 7.20 26.91
N ASN A 120 16.06 6.99 25.66
CA ASN A 120 15.12 6.76 24.55
C ASN A 120 15.09 5.31 24.07
N ASN A 121 15.97 4.45 24.61
CA ASN A 121 16.18 3.09 24.13
C ASN A 121 16.38 3.05 22.59
N SER A 122 17.13 4.02 22.04
CA SER A 122 17.25 4.21 20.58
C SER A 122 17.75 2.95 19.87
N ASN A 123 16.97 2.37 18.97
CA ASN A 123 17.31 1.12 18.26
C ASN A 123 17.89 1.36 16.85
N VAL A 124 18.03 2.63 16.45
CA VAL A 124 18.78 3.02 15.24
C VAL A 124 19.73 4.15 15.57
N LEU A 125 21.02 3.97 15.28
CA LEU A 125 22.04 5.01 15.37
C LEU A 125 22.16 5.75 14.04
N ALA A 126 22.05 7.08 14.06
CA ALA A 126 22.33 7.92 12.92
C ALA A 126 23.61 8.74 13.15
N VAL A 127 24.52 8.73 12.17
CA VAL A 127 25.81 9.45 12.24
C VAL A 127 26.00 10.43 11.09
N SER A 128 26.84 11.44 11.32
CA SER A 128 27.10 12.56 10.40
C SER A 128 28.43 12.38 9.68
N GLY A 129 28.39 12.14 8.36
CA GLY A 129 29.59 12.06 7.52
C GLY A 129 30.34 13.38 7.37
N MET A 130 29.70 14.53 7.65
CA MET A 130 30.35 15.85 7.56
C MET A 130 30.87 16.38 8.89
N ALA A 131 30.32 15.91 10.02
CA ALA A 131 30.66 16.45 11.35
C ALA A 131 31.45 15.47 12.22
N THR A 132 31.50 14.19 11.88
CA THR A 132 32.09 13.15 12.72
C THR A 132 33.26 12.46 11.99
N SER A 133 34.41 12.42 12.63
CA SER A 133 35.57 11.66 12.14
C SER A 133 35.35 10.14 12.30
N PRO A 134 36.07 9.29 11.53
CA PRO A 134 36.00 7.84 11.69
C PRO A 134 36.24 7.36 13.12
N ASP A 135 37.28 7.85 13.78
CA ASP A 135 37.63 7.45 15.16
C ASP A 135 36.54 7.84 16.16
N SER A 136 36.05 9.08 16.08
CA SER A 136 34.95 9.53 16.95
C SER A 136 33.65 8.78 16.66
N ALA A 137 33.38 8.40 15.40
CA ALA A 137 32.20 7.61 15.05
C ALA A 137 32.28 6.21 15.65
N ILE A 138 33.48 5.60 15.68
CA ILE A 138 33.71 4.32 16.36
C ILE A 138 33.44 4.45 17.85
N GLU A 139 33.93 5.49 18.52
CA GLU A 139 33.66 5.74 19.95
C GLU A 139 32.15 5.93 20.23
N ILE A 140 31.45 6.68 19.35
CA ILE A 140 30.00 6.88 19.42
C ILE A 140 29.27 5.55 19.30
N LEU A 141 29.61 4.74 18.29
CA LEU A 141 29.00 3.44 18.06
C LEU A 141 29.24 2.50 19.25
N ASP A 142 30.48 2.42 19.73
CA ASP A 142 30.84 1.58 20.87
C ASP A 142 30.07 1.96 22.14
N THR A 143 29.96 3.26 22.39
CA THR A 143 29.18 3.78 23.51
C THR A 143 27.72 3.37 23.36
N TRP A 144 27.14 3.59 22.18
CA TRP A 144 25.75 3.23 21.88
C TRP A 144 25.47 1.72 21.99
N LEU A 145 26.41 0.86 21.61
CA LEU A 145 26.26 -0.59 21.77
C LEU A 145 26.31 -1.01 23.24
N LYS A 146 27.19 -0.40 24.03
CA LYS A 146 27.47 -0.79 25.42
C LYS A 146 26.49 -0.20 26.42
N THR A 147 25.82 0.91 26.12
CA THR A 147 24.89 1.57 27.06
C THR A 147 23.53 0.85 27.14
N PRO A 148 23.17 0.29 28.32
CA PRO A 148 21.85 -0.28 28.55
C PRO A 148 20.75 0.79 28.69
N PHE A 149 19.50 0.38 28.47
CA PHE A 149 18.36 1.25 28.77
C PHE A 149 18.28 1.54 30.28
N LYS A 150 17.91 2.76 30.66
CA LYS A 150 17.86 3.28 32.03
C LYS A 150 19.20 3.24 32.79
N SER A 151 20.35 3.06 32.13
CA SER A 151 21.63 3.13 32.83
C SER A 151 22.00 4.58 33.20
N PRO A 152 22.86 4.82 34.19
CA PRO A 152 23.46 6.13 34.40
C PRO A 152 24.08 6.66 33.10
N CYS A 153 23.88 7.94 32.81
CA CYS A 153 24.37 8.57 31.58
C CYS A 153 24.69 10.05 31.85
N PRO A 154 25.31 10.78 30.90
CA PRO A 154 25.68 12.18 31.11
C PRO A 154 24.51 13.08 31.54
N ALA A 155 23.30 12.84 31.04
CA ALA A 155 22.10 13.60 31.44
C ALA A 155 21.68 13.39 32.91
N SER A 156 22.04 12.25 33.52
CA SER A 156 21.84 12.01 34.95
C SER A 156 23.05 12.39 35.79
N ASN A 157 24.02 13.13 35.23
CA ASN A 157 25.35 13.33 35.82
C ASN A 157 26.03 12.00 36.18
N SER A 158 25.78 10.95 35.39
CA SER A 158 26.27 9.58 35.62
C SER A 158 25.81 8.96 36.94
N ALA A 159 24.72 9.45 37.54
CA ALA A 159 24.06 8.84 38.68
C ALA A 159 22.90 7.91 38.25
N PRO A 160 22.50 6.93 39.08
CA PRO A 160 21.27 6.17 38.87
C PRO A 160 20.04 7.10 38.78
N TRP A 161 19.03 6.67 38.02
CA TRP A 161 17.77 7.39 37.96
C TRP A 161 17.01 7.26 39.27
N GLY A 162 16.29 8.32 39.67
CA GLY A 162 15.34 8.23 40.78
C GLY A 162 14.13 7.38 40.39
N GLU A 163 13.42 6.84 41.38
CA GLU A 163 12.27 5.94 41.19
C GLU A 163 11.20 6.52 40.24
N GLU A 164 10.92 7.83 40.35
CA GLU A 164 9.98 8.52 39.47
C GLU A 164 10.41 8.48 37.99
N ILE A 165 11.70 8.70 37.72
CA ILE A 165 12.24 8.68 36.36
C ILE A 165 12.32 7.26 35.84
N GLU A 166 12.70 6.28 36.67
CA GLU A 166 12.69 4.87 36.25
C GLU A 166 11.28 4.42 35.85
N SER A 167 10.28 4.78 36.65
CA SER A 167 8.87 4.50 36.35
C SER A 167 8.41 5.19 35.05
N PHE A 168 8.79 6.46 34.84
CA PHE A 168 8.55 7.16 33.58
C PHE A 168 9.17 6.43 32.38
N LEU A 169 10.42 6.01 32.49
CA LEU A 169 11.14 5.30 31.42
C LEU A 169 10.51 3.93 31.14
N ASP A 170 10.05 3.19 32.15
CA ASP A 170 9.35 1.92 31.97
C ASP A 170 8.02 2.08 31.22
N ASN A 171 7.28 3.15 31.52
CA ASN A 171 6.04 3.47 30.81
C ASN A 171 6.30 3.97 29.38
N SER A 172 7.41 4.69 29.16
CA SER A 172 7.75 5.26 27.86
C SER A 172 7.82 4.22 26.74
N LEU A 173 8.33 3.02 27.01
CA LEU A 173 8.42 1.95 26.00
C LEU A 173 7.05 1.46 25.49
N ARG A 174 6.00 1.62 26.31
CA ARG A 174 4.61 1.30 25.95
C ARG A 174 3.91 2.48 25.30
N GLU A 175 4.21 3.69 25.78
CA GLU A 175 3.54 4.90 25.34
C GLU A 175 4.07 5.41 24.00
N MET A 176 5.40 5.49 23.82
CA MET A 176 6.01 6.07 22.63
C MET A 176 5.53 5.42 21.31
N PRO A 177 5.43 4.08 21.18
CA PRO A 177 4.99 3.46 19.93
C PRO A 177 3.54 3.78 19.54
N VAL A 178 2.69 4.17 20.50
CA VAL A 178 1.27 4.50 20.25
C VAL A 178 1.01 6.00 20.12
N ILE A 179 2.04 6.85 20.31
CA ILE A 179 1.98 8.28 20.00
C ILE A 179 1.78 8.42 18.49
N GLY A 180 0.77 9.19 18.08
CA GLY A 180 0.37 9.30 16.68
C GLY A 180 -0.60 8.20 16.21
N ALA A 181 -0.60 7.01 16.83
CA ALA A 181 -1.63 6.00 16.62
C ALA A 181 -2.95 6.40 17.32
N LYS A 182 -2.88 6.91 18.56
CA LYS A 182 -4.09 7.38 19.27
C LYS A 182 -4.82 8.53 18.57
N LEU A 183 -4.16 9.30 17.70
CA LEU A 183 -4.82 10.36 16.91
C LEU A 183 -5.79 9.79 15.85
N SER A 184 -5.65 8.52 15.45
CA SER A 184 -6.73 7.85 14.71
C SER A 184 -7.89 7.48 15.62
N ASP A 185 -7.65 7.17 16.90
CA ASP A 185 -8.65 6.61 17.82
C ASP A 185 -9.44 7.66 18.61
N THR A 186 -8.87 8.83 18.94
CA THR A 186 -9.62 9.89 19.64
C THR A 186 -10.63 10.61 18.72
N LYS A 187 -10.57 10.39 17.40
CA LYS A 187 -11.65 10.74 16.46
C LYS A 187 -12.66 9.61 16.23
N GLN A 188 -12.46 8.43 16.83
CA GLN A 188 -13.34 7.26 16.69
C GLN A 188 -14.26 7.01 17.89
N GLN A 189 -14.13 7.77 18.98
CA GLN A 189 -15.05 7.64 20.11
C GLN A 189 -16.37 8.41 19.95
N GLU A 190 -16.54 9.16 18.85
CA GLU A 190 -17.88 9.62 18.43
C GLU A 190 -18.42 8.91 17.18
N GLU A 191 -17.61 8.22 16.37
CA GLU A 191 -18.13 7.39 15.26
C GLU A 191 -17.22 6.18 14.99
N GLY A 192 -17.79 4.99 15.22
CA GLY A 192 -17.31 3.62 14.98
C GLY A 192 -15.92 3.35 14.39
N SER A 193 -15.10 2.61 15.16
CA SER A 193 -14.13 1.56 14.74
C SER A 193 -13.50 1.71 13.35
N ILE A 194 -12.31 2.33 13.29
CA ILE A 194 -11.40 2.24 12.14
C ILE A 194 -10.62 0.94 12.27
N ASN A 195 -11.14 -0.05 11.57
CA ASN A 195 -10.41 -1.25 11.22
C ASN A 195 -9.16 -0.86 10.40
N THR A 196 -7.96 -1.12 10.93
CA THR A 196 -6.68 -0.93 10.22
C THR A 196 -6.51 -1.87 9.00
N SER A 197 -7.52 -2.69 8.70
CA SER A 197 -7.69 -3.41 7.43
C SER A 197 -8.34 -2.57 6.32
N ALA A 198 -8.55 -1.27 6.51
CA ALA A 198 -9.31 -0.46 5.55
C ALA A 198 -8.49 -0.23 4.27
N CYS A 199 -8.74 -1.10 3.28
CA CYS A 199 -8.30 -0.94 1.90
C CYS A 199 -8.57 0.50 1.44
N ALA A 200 -7.55 1.17 0.91
CA ALA A 200 -7.66 2.56 0.45
C ALA A 200 -8.79 2.74 -0.59
N LEU A 201 -9.00 1.73 -1.44
CA LEU A 201 -10.15 1.68 -2.34
C LEU A 201 -11.46 1.59 -1.56
N CYS A 202 -11.56 0.71 -0.54
CA CYS A 202 -12.75 0.64 0.30
C CYS A 202 -13.02 1.94 1.06
N CYS A 203 -12.02 2.72 1.46
CA CYS A 203 -12.23 4.04 2.06
C CYS A 203 -12.79 5.06 1.05
N LEU A 204 -12.27 5.04 -0.18
CA LEU A 204 -12.82 5.84 -1.28
C LEU A 204 -14.23 5.38 -1.70
N VAL A 205 -14.57 4.11 -1.46
CA VAL A 205 -15.88 3.52 -1.74
C VAL A 205 -16.91 3.82 -0.66
N LYS A 206 -16.54 3.65 0.61
CA LYS A 206 -17.46 3.68 1.76
C LYS A 206 -18.19 5.00 1.96
N ASN A 207 -17.57 6.12 1.57
CA ASN A 207 -18.15 7.45 1.74
C ASN A 207 -18.76 8.03 0.46
N ARG A 208 -19.01 7.20 -0.55
CA ARG A 208 -19.68 7.66 -1.77
C ARG A 208 -21.18 7.82 -1.52
N LYS A 209 -21.65 9.06 -1.59
CA LYS A 209 -23.07 9.36 -1.69
C LYS A 209 -23.48 9.24 -3.16
N LEU A 210 -24.41 8.33 -3.45
CA LEU A 210 -25.06 8.21 -4.75
C LEU A 210 -26.28 9.15 -4.76
N ASP A 211 -26.43 9.89 -5.84
CA ASP A 211 -27.52 10.84 -6.04
C ASP A 211 -28.65 10.12 -6.82
N PRO A 212 -29.94 10.24 -6.44
CA PRO A 212 -31.03 9.54 -7.13
C PRO A 212 -31.08 9.83 -8.64
N ILE A 213 -31.38 8.82 -9.44
CA ILE A 213 -31.65 8.98 -10.88
C ILE A 213 -33.12 9.36 -11.01
N GLU A 214 -33.41 10.64 -11.26
CA GLU A 214 -34.78 11.16 -11.30
C GLU A 214 -35.71 10.39 -12.26
N ILE A 215 -35.13 9.90 -13.36
CA ILE A 215 -35.86 9.22 -14.45
C ILE A 215 -36.02 7.71 -14.26
N ILE A 216 -35.37 7.07 -13.28
CA ILE A 216 -35.53 5.63 -13.01
C ILE A 216 -35.74 5.37 -11.52
N PRO A 217 -36.95 4.97 -11.09
CA PRO A 217 -37.23 4.64 -9.70
C PRO A 217 -36.33 3.54 -9.13
N GLY A 218 -35.78 3.81 -7.95
CA GLY A 218 -34.87 2.89 -7.25
C GLY A 218 -33.43 2.92 -7.78
N GLY A 219 -33.15 3.72 -8.82
CA GLY A 219 -31.81 4.00 -9.31
C GLY A 219 -31.15 5.18 -8.59
N ALA A 220 -29.85 5.05 -8.32
CA ALA A 220 -29.00 6.15 -7.86
C ALA A 220 -27.64 6.07 -8.57
N MET A 221 -27.05 7.21 -8.90
CA MET A 221 -25.75 7.26 -9.56
C MET A 221 -24.82 8.32 -8.97
N LYS A 222 -23.52 8.15 -9.22
CA LYS A 222 -22.52 9.21 -9.06
C LYS A 222 -21.63 9.24 -10.27
N ILE A 223 -21.60 10.39 -10.96
CA ILE A 223 -20.62 10.64 -12.02
C ILE A 223 -19.23 10.67 -11.38
N VAL A 224 -18.35 9.79 -11.85
CA VAL A 224 -16.94 9.69 -11.43
C VAL A 224 -16.07 10.56 -12.34
N ARG A 225 -16.46 10.67 -13.61
CA ARG A 225 -15.75 11.48 -14.63
C ARG A 225 -16.75 11.92 -15.69
N GLU A 226 -16.63 13.17 -16.13
CA GLU A 226 -17.54 13.78 -17.12
C GLU A 226 -17.21 13.40 -18.58
N SER A 227 -15.93 13.18 -18.92
CA SER A 227 -15.51 12.93 -20.32
C SER A 227 -14.28 12.01 -20.45
N PRO A 228 -14.41 10.81 -21.07
CA PRO A 228 -15.69 10.16 -21.38
C PRO A 228 -16.49 9.93 -20.09
N THR A 229 -17.82 9.98 -20.17
CA THR A 229 -18.65 9.90 -18.98
C THR A 229 -18.50 8.52 -18.34
N SER A 230 -18.30 8.49 -17.02
CA SER A 230 -18.33 7.25 -16.25
C SER A 230 -19.00 7.48 -14.91
N ALA A 231 -19.70 6.45 -14.43
CA ALA A 231 -20.49 6.52 -13.23
C ALA A 231 -20.42 5.22 -12.45
N ILE A 232 -20.68 5.34 -11.15
CA ILE A 232 -21.10 4.21 -10.32
C ILE A 232 -22.60 4.32 -10.19
N VAL A 233 -23.29 3.24 -10.50
CA VAL A 233 -24.74 3.17 -10.54
C VAL A 233 -25.20 2.07 -9.61
N SER A 234 -26.26 2.32 -8.86
CA SER A 234 -26.90 1.35 -7.99
C SER A 234 -28.39 1.29 -8.24
N PHE A 235 -28.96 0.10 -8.13
CA PHE A 235 -30.39 -0.14 -8.17
C PHE A 235 -30.83 -1.02 -7.01
N LYS A 236 -32.04 -0.78 -6.51
CA LYS A 236 -32.67 -1.62 -5.48
C LYS A 236 -33.19 -2.93 -6.08
N ALA A 237 -33.20 -3.98 -5.27
CA ALA A 237 -33.81 -5.25 -5.66
C ALA A 237 -35.26 -5.03 -6.13
N GLY A 238 -35.61 -5.63 -7.26
CA GLY A 238 -36.92 -5.48 -7.90
C GLY A 238 -37.05 -4.28 -8.84
N SER A 239 -36.06 -3.38 -8.90
CA SER A 239 -36.04 -2.31 -9.90
C SER A 239 -35.98 -2.86 -11.32
N VAL A 240 -36.56 -2.10 -12.25
CA VAL A 240 -36.58 -2.39 -13.68
C VAL A 240 -36.16 -1.12 -14.42
N GLU A 241 -35.27 -1.29 -15.39
CA GLU A 241 -35.05 -0.29 -16.44
C GLU A 241 -35.91 -0.69 -17.64
N PRO A 242 -36.85 0.17 -18.09
CA PRO A 242 -37.62 -0.05 -19.32
C PRO A 242 -36.74 -0.22 -20.54
N ALA A 243 -37.30 -0.67 -21.66
CA ALA A 243 -36.54 -0.72 -22.91
C ALA A 243 -36.00 0.67 -23.25
N HIS A 244 -34.70 0.77 -23.45
CA HIS A 244 -34.02 2.03 -23.77
C HIS A 244 -32.76 1.80 -24.59
N HIS A 245 -32.27 2.88 -25.19
CA HIS A 245 -30.98 2.92 -25.87
C HIS A 245 -30.17 4.18 -25.52
N HIS A 246 -28.90 4.15 -25.91
CA HIS A 246 -27.93 5.24 -25.73
C HIS A 246 -27.36 5.66 -27.09
N THR A 247 -26.98 6.94 -27.24
CA THR A 247 -26.27 7.39 -28.46
C THR A 247 -24.87 6.80 -28.53
N PHE A 248 -24.22 6.63 -27.38
CA PHE A 248 -22.86 6.08 -27.28
C PHE A 248 -22.91 4.67 -26.70
N GLY A 249 -22.05 3.79 -27.21
CA GLY A 249 -21.85 2.48 -26.61
C GLY A 249 -21.35 2.61 -25.19
N HIS A 250 -21.61 1.60 -24.36
CA HIS A 250 -21.15 1.61 -22.98
C HIS A 250 -20.65 0.24 -22.52
N ASP A 251 -19.66 0.32 -21.66
CA ASP A 251 -19.07 -0.79 -20.92
C ASP A 251 -19.60 -0.79 -19.50
N LEU A 252 -19.96 -1.94 -18.96
CA LEU A 252 -20.27 -2.07 -17.54
C LEU A 252 -19.56 -3.26 -16.88
N VAL A 253 -19.30 -3.13 -15.58
CA VAL A 253 -18.82 -4.21 -14.71
C VAL A 253 -19.65 -4.24 -13.42
N VAL A 254 -20.17 -5.40 -13.06
CA VAL A 254 -20.95 -5.58 -11.82
C VAL A 254 -20.00 -5.61 -10.62
N LEU A 255 -20.24 -4.74 -9.64
CA LEU A 255 -19.46 -4.63 -8.41
C LEU A 255 -20.12 -5.35 -7.23
N LYS A 256 -21.46 -5.40 -7.22
CA LYS A 256 -22.28 -6.05 -6.19
C LYS A 256 -23.61 -6.50 -6.80
N GLY A 257 -24.16 -7.60 -6.31
CA GLY A 257 -25.50 -8.08 -6.66
C GLY A 257 -25.54 -8.78 -8.01
N SER A 258 -26.74 -8.82 -8.60
CA SER A 258 -26.98 -9.46 -9.89
C SER A 258 -28.09 -8.77 -10.67
N LYS A 259 -27.91 -8.74 -12.00
CA LYS A 259 -28.87 -8.16 -12.95
C LYS A 259 -29.01 -9.04 -14.18
N ARG A 260 -30.18 -9.02 -14.81
CA ARG A 260 -30.38 -9.57 -16.15
C ARG A 260 -30.61 -8.44 -17.14
N VAL A 261 -29.91 -8.52 -18.26
CA VAL A 261 -30.03 -7.60 -19.38
C VAL A 261 -30.62 -8.36 -20.56
N TRP A 262 -31.74 -7.92 -21.08
CA TRP A 262 -32.30 -8.38 -22.35
C TRP A 262 -31.92 -7.36 -23.41
N ASN A 263 -31.08 -7.77 -24.37
CA ASN A 263 -30.81 -6.97 -25.55
C ASN A 263 -31.87 -7.32 -26.60
N LEU A 264 -32.84 -6.43 -26.76
CA LEU A 264 -34.00 -6.61 -27.63
C LEU A 264 -33.58 -6.56 -29.11
N SER A 265 -32.59 -5.73 -29.45
CA SER A 265 -32.03 -5.65 -30.81
C SER A 265 -31.42 -6.97 -31.27
N LYS A 266 -30.79 -7.72 -30.36
CA LYS A 266 -30.09 -8.98 -30.67
C LYS A 266 -30.87 -10.24 -30.31
N LYS A 267 -32.01 -10.11 -29.62
CA LYS A 267 -32.74 -11.24 -29.03
C LYS A 267 -31.86 -12.12 -28.15
N ALA A 268 -30.97 -11.48 -27.39
CA ALA A 268 -30.06 -12.13 -26.45
C ALA A 268 -30.33 -11.67 -25.02
N LYS A 269 -30.13 -12.58 -24.06
CA LYS A 269 -30.17 -12.24 -22.63
C LYS A 269 -28.86 -12.59 -21.92
N TYR A 270 -28.51 -11.75 -20.95
CA TYR A 270 -27.27 -11.81 -20.20
C TYR A 270 -27.59 -11.76 -18.71
N ASP A 271 -27.25 -12.82 -17.99
CA ASP A 271 -27.33 -12.88 -16.53
C ASP A 271 -25.97 -12.48 -15.98
N LEU A 272 -25.88 -11.33 -15.33
CA LEU A 272 -24.62 -10.76 -14.86
C LEU A 272 -24.57 -10.80 -13.32
N VAL A 273 -23.47 -11.33 -12.81
CA VAL A 273 -23.10 -11.37 -11.38
C VAL A 273 -21.81 -10.59 -11.15
N VAL A 274 -21.39 -10.49 -9.89
CA VAL A 274 -20.18 -9.73 -9.49
C VAL A 274 -18.95 -10.14 -10.30
N GLY A 275 -18.31 -9.15 -10.92
CA GLY A 275 -17.13 -9.32 -11.76
C GLY A 275 -17.43 -9.44 -13.26
N ASP A 276 -18.68 -9.68 -13.65
CA ASP A 276 -19.03 -9.83 -15.06
C ASP A 276 -19.04 -8.48 -15.78
N TYR A 277 -18.64 -8.55 -17.05
CA TYR A 277 -18.55 -7.43 -17.97
C TYR A 277 -19.55 -7.58 -19.11
N LEU A 278 -20.20 -6.47 -19.49
CA LEU A 278 -21.03 -6.39 -20.68
C LEU A 278 -20.75 -5.09 -21.45
N PHE A 279 -20.54 -5.23 -22.76
CA PHE A 279 -20.54 -4.11 -23.70
C PHE A 279 -21.86 -4.06 -24.45
N THR A 280 -22.52 -2.92 -24.40
CA THR A 280 -23.71 -2.63 -25.22
C THR A 280 -23.32 -1.61 -26.29
N PRO A 281 -23.37 -1.98 -27.58
CA PRO A 281 -23.15 -1.04 -28.68
C PRO A 281 -24.12 0.14 -28.69
N ALA A 282 -23.68 1.25 -29.27
CA ALA A 282 -24.54 2.41 -29.53
C ALA A 282 -25.82 2.01 -30.29
N GLY A 283 -26.97 2.50 -29.84
CA GLY A 283 -28.27 2.26 -30.47
C GLY A 283 -28.88 0.87 -30.23
N ASP A 284 -28.21 -0.06 -29.53
CA ASP A 284 -28.84 -1.31 -29.12
C ASP A 284 -29.91 -1.03 -28.05
N VAL A 285 -31.13 -1.49 -28.30
CA VAL A 285 -32.25 -1.37 -27.35
C VAL A 285 -32.15 -2.52 -26.35
N HIS A 286 -32.17 -2.18 -25.07
CA HIS A 286 -32.09 -3.16 -24.00
C HIS A 286 -32.97 -2.81 -22.81
N ARG A 287 -33.34 -3.85 -22.06
CA ARG A 287 -34.13 -3.79 -20.82
C ARG A 287 -33.36 -4.47 -19.71
N VAL A 288 -33.55 -4.04 -18.46
CA VAL A 288 -32.81 -4.59 -17.32
C VAL A 288 -33.73 -4.86 -16.13
N LYS A 289 -33.48 -5.99 -15.44
CA LYS A 289 -34.09 -6.32 -14.15
C LYS A 289 -33.01 -6.57 -13.11
N TYR A 290 -33.21 -6.02 -11.92
CA TYR A 290 -32.35 -6.19 -10.76
C TYR A 290 -32.97 -7.17 -9.78
N PHE A 291 -32.34 -8.32 -9.58
CA PHE A 291 -32.86 -9.34 -8.65
C PHE A 291 -32.42 -9.08 -7.20
N GLU A 292 -31.30 -8.38 -7.05
CA GLU A 292 -30.71 -8.00 -5.77
C GLU A 292 -30.36 -6.52 -5.78
N ASP A 293 -30.05 -5.96 -4.60
CA ASP A 293 -29.41 -4.64 -4.50
C ASP A 293 -28.07 -4.69 -5.27
N THR A 294 -28.05 -4.04 -6.42
CA THR A 294 -26.98 -4.18 -7.41
C THR A 294 -26.22 -2.87 -7.57
N GLU A 295 -24.90 -2.94 -7.56
CA GLU A 295 -24.00 -1.81 -7.87
C GLU A 295 -23.10 -2.19 -9.04
N PHE A 296 -22.90 -1.29 -9.99
CA PHE A 296 -22.02 -1.51 -11.13
C PHE A 296 -21.31 -0.22 -11.52
N PHE A 297 -20.11 -0.37 -12.10
CA PHE A 297 -19.42 0.71 -12.78
C PHE A 297 -19.82 0.69 -14.25
N ILE A 298 -20.10 1.85 -14.82
CA ILE A 298 -20.45 2.02 -16.22
C ILE A 298 -19.67 3.18 -16.83
N LYS A 299 -19.24 3.01 -18.08
CA LYS A 299 -18.53 4.02 -18.86
C LYS A 299 -19.12 4.07 -20.26
N TRP A 300 -19.49 5.28 -20.69
CA TRP A 300 -19.91 5.53 -22.07
C TRP A 300 -18.71 5.92 -22.91
N GLU A 301 -18.74 5.59 -24.21
CA GLU A 301 -17.71 6.05 -25.16
C GLU A 301 -17.76 7.58 -25.38
N GLY A 302 -18.86 8.23 -24.98
CA GLY A 302 -19.07 9.68 -25.06
C GLY A 302 -19.77 10.23 -23.83
N LYS A 303 -20.84 11.00 -24.05
CA LYS A 303 -21.67 11.55 -22.98
C LYS A 303 -22.69 10.52 -22.52
N TRP A 304 -23.08 10.60 -21.25
CA TRP A 304 -24.26 9.89 -20.78
C TRP A 304 -25.53 10.53 -21.35
N ASP A 305 -26.36 9.72 -21.99
CA ASP A 305 -27.74 10.00 -22.36
C ASP A 305 -28.56 8.73 -22.15
N MET A 306 -29.89 8.80 -22.29
CA MET A 306 -30.76 7.61 -22.29
C MET A 306 -32.09 7.99 -22.94
N PHE A 307 -32.56 7.14 -23.85
CA PHE A 307 -33.83 7.32 -24.55
C PHE A 307 -34.71 6.11 -24.30
N PHE A 308 -35.86 6.31 -23.68
CA PHE A 308 -36.83 5.24 -23.44
C PHE A 308 -37.60 4.91 -24.73
N ASP A 309 -37.56 3.64 -25.11
CA ASP A 309 -38.31 3.07 -26.23
C ASP A 309 -39.64 2.46 -25.78
N GLU A 310 -39.90 2.47 -24.47
CA GLU A 310 -41.07 1.88 -23.84
C GLU A 310 -41.42 2.58 -22.52
N GLU A 311 -42.72 2.60 -22.18
CA GLU A 311 -43.21 3.09 -20.89
C GLU A 311 -42.94 2.12 -19.73
N MET A 312 -42.69 2.67 -18.54
CA MET A 312 -42.26 1.92 -17.36
C MET A 312 -43.29 0.89 -16.84
N GLU A 313 -44.58 1.17 -16.98
CA GLU A 313 -45.65 0.25 -16.54
C GLU A 313 -45.80 -0.95 -17.48
N VAL A 314 -45.53 -0.76 -18.78
CA VAL A 314 -45.50 -1.85 -19.76
C VAL A 314 -44.34 -2.78 -19.46
N ALA A 315 -43.15 -2.22 -19.20
CA ALA A 315 -41.95 -2.98 -18.87
C ALA A 315 -42.12 -3.88 -17.64
N LYS A 316 -42.78 -3.39 -16.58
CA LYS A 316 -43.10 -4.21 -15.38
C LYS A 316 -44.03 -5.37 -15.71
N SER A 317 -45.09 -5.10 -16.48
CA SER A 317 -46.11 -6.10 -16.82
C SER A 317 -45.61 -7.22 -17.75
N GLU A 318 -44.61 -6.92 -18.58
CA GLU A 318 -43.99 -7.88 -19.49
C GLU A 318 -42.95 -8.75 -18.79
N ILE A 319 -42.14 -8.15 -17.90
CA ILE A 319 -41.12 -8.88 -17.13
C ILE A 319 -41.73 -9.94 -16.19
N GLU A 320 -42.94 -9.73 -15.69
CA GLU A 320 -43.62 -10.71 -14.83
C GLU A 320 -44.18 -11.92 -15.59
N LYS A 321 -44.27 -11.85 -16.93
CA LYS A 321 -44.83 -12.92 -17.77
C LYS A 321 -43.81 -13.93 -18.29
N GLU A 322 -42.52 -13.80 -17.95
CA GLU A 322 -41.48 -14.63 -18.58
C GLU A 322 -41.35 -16.03 -17.97
N ALA A 323 -42.09 -16.98 -18.54
CA ALA A 323 -41.61 -18.33 -18.80
C ALA A 323 -41.79 -18.58 -20.32
N GLU A 324 -40.67 -18.80 -21.02
CA GLU A 324 -40.54 -19.00 -22.49
C GLU A 324 -40.55 -17.72 -23.34
N ASP A 325 -39.47 -16.95 -23.21
CA ASP A 325 -39.27 -15.60 -23.73
C ASP A 325 -38.51 -15.50 -25.08
N GLY A 326 -38.05 -16.61 -25.66
CA GLY A 326 -37.45 -16.64 -27.01
C GLY A 326 -36.08 -15.96 -27.16
N PHE A 327 -35.45 -15.54 -26.05
CA PHE A 327 -34.09 -14.99 -26.00
C PHE A 327 -33.04 -16.08 -25.79
N GLU A 328 -31.94 -16.01 -26.56
CA GLU A 328 -30.79 -16.89 -26.35
C GLU A 328 -29.96 -16.40 -25.16
N LEU A 329 -29.66 -17.30 -24.21
CA LEU A 329 -28.79 -17.01 -23.07
C LEU A 329 -27.33 -17.00 -23.53
N VAL A 330 -26.68 -15.84 -23.46
CA VAL A 330 -25.27 -15.69 -23.85
C VAL A 330 -24.38 -15.75 -22.61
N LYS A 331 -23.37 -16.62 -22.62
CA LYS A 331 -22.35 -16.69 -21.56
C LYS A 331 -21.46 -15.45 -21.62
N HIS A 332 -21.34 -14.73 -20.51
CA HIS A 332 -20.44 -13.60 -20.33
C HIS A 332 -19.02 -14.09 -19.96
N LEU A 333 -18.02 -13.22 -20.09
CA LEU A 333 -16.66 -13.49 -19.60
C LEU A 333 -16.66 -13.41 -18.07
N SER A 334 -16.57 -14.55 -17.39
CA SER A 334 -16.40 -14.60 -15.93
C SER A 334 -14.95 -14.36 -15.53
N HIS A 335 -14.74 -13.84 -14.33
CA HIS A 335 -13.44 -13.42 -13.78
C HIS A 335 -12.35 -14.52 -13.75
N GLU A 336 -12.69 -15.80 -13.99
CA GLU A 336 -11.72 -16.90 -14.05
C GLU A 336 -10.75 -16.81 -15.24
N HIS A 337 -11.04 -15.98 -16.26
CA HIS A 337 -10.21 -15.89 -17.47
C HIS A 337 -9.55 -14.52 -17.71
N ILE A 338 -9.58 -13.60 -16.73
CA ILE A 338 -8.87 -12.32 -16.83
C ILE A 338 -7.56 -12.41 -16.06
N PRO A 339 -6.39 -12.53 -16.71
CA PRO A 339 -5.11 -12.46 -16.01
C PRO A 339 -4.94 -11.04 -15.46
N LEU A 340 -5.18 -10.89 -14.16
CA LEU A 340 -4.83 -9.69 -13.39
C LEU A 340 -3.30 -9.59 -13.34
N ILE A 341 -2.71 -8.94 -14.34
CA ILE A 341 -1.28 -8.60 -14.32
C ILE A 341 -1.11 -7.51 -13.26
N THR A 342 -0.77 -7.94 -12.05
CA THR A 342 -0.37 -7.05 -10.97
C THR A 342 1.05 -6.58 -11.28
N VAL A 343 1.20 -5.38 -11.85
CA VAL A 343 2.52 -4.78 -12.07
C VAL A 343 3.09 -4.37 -10.72
N ASN A 344 3.89 -5.26 -10.13
CA ASN A 344 4.66 -4.98 -8.92
C ASN A 344 5.67 -3.85 -9.20
N ARG A 345 5.74 -2.85 -8.31
CA ARG A 345 6.63 -1.66 -8.40
C ARG A 345 8.10 -2.02 -8.64
N ASN A 346 8.54 -3.24 -8.31
CA ASN A 346 9.93 -3.68 -8.46
C ASN A 346 10.37 -4.02 -9.89
N VAL A 347 9.48 -4.12 -10.87
CA VAL A 347 9.86 -4.50 -12.25
C VAL A 347 10.39 -3.31 -13.08
N ARG A 348 10.20 -2.06 -12.64
CA ARG A 348 10.65 -0.86 -13.38
C ARG A 348 12.18 -0.75 -13.54
N ARG A 349 12.99 -1.34 -12.66
CA ARG A 349 14.46 -1.22 -12.74
C ARG A 349 15.15 -2.27 -13.61
N CYS A 350 14.52 -3.41 -13.87
CA CYS A 350 15.17 -4.49 -14.64
C CYS A 350 14.95 -4.35 -16.15
N ALA A 351 13.77 -3.87 -16.59
CA ALA A 351 13.46 -3.75 -18.02
C ALA A 351 14.18 -2.57 -18.71
N VAL A 352 14.41 -1.45 -18.01
CA VAL A 352 15.03 -0.26 -18.60
C VAL A 352 16.54 -0.46 -18.87
N ARG A 353 17.21 -1.37 -18.15
CA ARG A 353 18.65 -1.63 -18.34
C ARG A 353 18.96 -2.59 -19.49
N LYS A 354 17.98 -3.39 -19.95
CA LYS A 354 18.14 -4.34 -21.07
C LYS A 354 17.71 -3.77 -22.43
N LEU A 355 16.88 -2.72 -22.46
CA LEU A 355 16.46 -2.05 -23.71
C LEU A 355 17.48 -1.03 -24.25
N GLY A 356 18.42 -0.55 -23.43
CA GLY A 356 19.47 0.39 -23.87
C GLY A 356 20.46 -0.18 -24.88
N ASN A 357 20.60 -1.51 -24.96
CA ASN A 357 21.57 -2.17 -25.85
C ASN A 357 20.97 -2.66 -27.18
N VAL A 358 19.66 -2.49 -27.41
CA VAL A 358 18.99 -2.96 -28.64
C VAL A 358 18.65 -1.80 -29.59
N ILE A 359 18.72 -0.54 -29.13
CA ILE A 359 18.41 0.65 -29.92
C ILE A 359 19.69 1.26 -30.53
N GLN A 360 20.58 0.43 -31.07
CA GLN A 360 21.72 0.89 -31.88
C GLN A 360 21.72 0.37 -33.33
N ASP A 361 20.82 -0.56 -33.68
CA ASP A 361 20.94 -1.32 -34.94
C ASP A 361 19.72 -1.30 -35.88
N SER A 362 18.79 -0.34 -35.77
CA SER A 362 17.74 -0.20 -36.78
C SER A 362 17.51 1.25 -37.21
N LYS A 363 17.78 1.51 -38.49
CA LYS A 363 17.42 2.72 -39.22
C LYS A 363 15.90 2.77 -39.40
N LEU A 364 15.17 3.46 -38.53
CA LEU A 364 13.79 3.92 -38.79
C LEU A 364 13.60 5.37 -38.32
N PRO A 365 12.79 6.19 -39.01
CA PRO A 365 12.77 7.63 -38.80
C PRO A 365 12.01 8.01 -37.52
N LEU A 366 12.56 9.01 -36.81
CA LEU A 366 11.95 9.73 -35.70
C LEU A 366 10.59 10.33 -36.11
N ALA A 367 9.48 9.84 -35.56
CA ALA A 367 8.26 10.63 -35.40
C ALA A 367 7.34 10.07 -34.31
N LEU A 368 6.92 10.98 -33.42
CA LEU A 368 5.78 10.92 -32.49
C LEU A 368 5.96 10.16 -31.17
N SER A 369 6.34 10.96 -30.18
CA SER A 369 6.10 10.78 -28.76
C SER A 369 4.60 10.66 -28.44
N LEU A 370 4.13 9.45 -28.13
CA LEU A 370 2.99 9.16 -27.26
C LEU A 370 3.12 7.68 -26.87
N GLY A 371 3.05 7.40 -25.57
CA GLY A 371 3.42 6.12 -25.00
C GLY A 371 2.65 4.93 -25.58
N LEU A 372 3.32 4.16 -26.43
CA LEU A 372 2.95 2.78 -26.73
C LEU A 372 3.96 1.86 -26.04
N LEU A 373 3.49 1.14 -25.02
CA LEU A 373 4.19 -0.01 -24.47
C LEU A 373 3.92 -1.19 -25.42
N TYR A 374 4.82 -1.48 -26.35
CA TYR A 374 4.76 -2.71 -27.14
C TYR A 374 5.16 -3.90 -26.25
N VAL A 375 4.20 -4.77 -25.94
CA VAL A 375 4.48 -6.09 -25.38
C VAL A 375 4.79 -7.02 -26.55
N ILE A 376 5.91 -7.74 -26.48
CA ILE A 376 6.29 -8.76 -27.48
C ILE A 376 5.22 -9.86 -27.46
N LEU A 377 4.38 -9.91 -28.49
CA LEU A 377 3.44 -11.02 -28.72
C LEU A 377 4.11 -12.08 -29.61
N ILE A 378 3.84 -13.35 -29.27
CA ILE A 378 4.13 -14.52 -30.09
C ILE A 378 3.55 -14.29 -31.52
N PRO A 379 4.22 -14.71 -32.61
CA PRO A 379 3.74 -14.42 -33.97
C PRO A 379 2.34 -14.99 -34.21
N GLY A 380 1.38 -14.14 -34.57
CA GLY A 380 0.02 -14.54 -34.98
C GLY A 380 -1.14 -13.86 -34.24
N ILE A 381 -0.90 -13.12 -33.16
CA ILE A 381 -1.95 -12.46 -32.37
C ILE A 381 -2.00 -10.96 -32.69
N THR A 382 -3.11 -10.49 -33.25
CA THR A 382 -3.36 -9.05 -33.49
C THR A 382 -4.34 -8.55 -32.44
N ALA A 383 -3.85 -8.04 -31.30
CA ALA A 383 -4.71 -7.51 -30.24
C ALA A 383 -4.92 -5.99 -30.39
N ARG A 384 -6.19 -5.54 -30.34
CA ARG A 384 -6.53 -4.12 -30.17
C ARG A 384 -6.56 -3.82 -28.66
N ILE A 385 -5.64 -2.98 -28.20
CA ILE A 385 -5.53 -2.61 -26.77
C ILE A 385 -6.50 -1.46 -26.48
N SER A 386 -7.52 -1.72 -25.65
CA SER A 386 -8.35 -0.66 -25.04
C SER A 386 -7.83 -0.40 -23.63
N ALA A 387 -7.11 0.71 -23.42
CA ALA A 387 -6.59 1.07 -22.10
C ALA A 387 -7.67 1.70 -21.23
N PHE A 388 -7.90 1.17 -20.03
CA PHE A 388 -8.68 1.86 -18.99
C PHE A 388 -7.80 2.86 -18.26
N HIS A 389 -8.20 4.14 -18.29
CA HIS A 389 -7.56 5.21 -17.54
C HIS A 389 -8.44 5.55 -16.33
N LEU A 390 -8.17 4.92 -15.18
CA LEU A 390 -8.67 5.42 -13.90
C LEU A 390 -7.68 6.47 -13.42
N ASP A 391 -8.06 7.74 -13.57
CA ASP A 391 -7.32 8.84 -12.99
C ASP A 391 -7.81 9.07 -11.56
N LEU A 392 -7.02 8.63 -10.59
CA LEU A 392 -7.19 8.92 -9.17
C LEU A 392 -5.87 9.47 -8.63
N GLU A 393 -5.36 10.52 -9.28
CA GLU A 393 -4.29 11.47 -8.91
C GLU A 393 -2.96 11.00 -8.23
N ARG A 394 -2.77 9.78 -7.72
CA ARG A 394 -1.52 9.37 -7.01
C ARG A 394 -1.10 7.90 -7.16
N GLY A 395 -1.58 7.16 -8.16
CA GLY A 395 -1.11 5.80 -8.40
C GLY A 395 -1.66 5.18 -9.68
N ILE A 396 -0.86 5.16 -10.74
CA ILE A 396 -1.23 4.58 -12.04
C ILE A 396 -1.28 3.05 -11.91
N HIS A 397 -2.49 2.47 -12.02
CA HIS A 397 -2.69 1.06 -12.33
C HIS A 397 -3.35 0.95 -13.70
N VAL A 398 -2.72 0.22 -14.62
CA VAL A 398 -3.23 -0.03 -15.97
C VAL A 398 -3.88 -1.42 -15.96
N MET A 399 -5.18 -1.48 -16.21
CA MET A 399 -5.88 -2.73 -16.48
C MET A 399 -5.82 -2.98 -18.00
N LEU A 400 -5.10 -4.01 -18.41
CA LEU A 400 -4.99 -4.43 -19.81
C LEU A 400 -6.04 -5.52 -20.06
N LEU A 401 -7.04 -5.22 -20.88
CA LEU A 401 -7.94 -6.23 -21.41
C LEU A 401 -7.36 -6.76 -22.73
N LEU A 402 -7.09 -8.06 -22.76
CA LEU A 402 -6.79 -8.78 -24.00
C LEU A 402 -8.13 -9.26 -24.56
N LYS A 403 -8.42 -8.89 -25.80
CA LYS A 403 -9.57 -9.40 -26.55
C LYS A 403 -9.05 -10.52 -27.46
N GLU A 404 -9.66 -11.70 -27.39
CA GLU A 404 -9.46 -12.76 -28.41
C GLU A 404 -10.08 -12.36 -29.74
#